data_AF-A0A2W6YZC8-F1
#
_entry.id   AF-A0A2W6YZC8-F1
#
_cell.length_a   1.000
_cell.length_b   1.000
_cell.length_c   1.000
_cell.angle_alpha   90.00
_cell.angle_beta   90.00
_cell.angle_gamma   90.00
#
_symmetry.space_group_name_H-M   'P 1'
#
loop_
_entity.id
_entity.type
_entity.pdbx_description
1 polymer ?
#
loop_
_entity_poly.entity_id
_entity_poly.type
_entity_poly.pdbx_seq_one_letter_code
_entity_poly.pdbx_strand_id
1 'polypeptide(L)'
;MPAYRPRIVDGELRDQLVAADAVVIEGPKVCGKTMTASQQAASKVLLDIDVGARQALAVDPALVLSGARPGLLDEWQVEPGLWNQVSRAVDAADQAGQFLLTGSSVPADDAGRHTAPVGARFYECAR
;
A
#
# COMPACT_ATOMS: atom_id res chain seq x y z
N MET A 1 4.47 -10.36 -23.69
CA MET A 1 5.07 -9.86 -22.43
C MET A 1 5.58 -11.07 -21.66
N PRO A 2 6.78 -11.04 -21.07
CA PRO A 2 7.26 -12.17 -20.26
C PRO A 2 6.33 -12.36 -19.05
N ALA A 3 6.03 -13.61 -18.71
CA ALA A 3 5.26 -13.95 -17.52
C ALA A 3 5.99 -13.49 -16.25
N TYR A 4 5.24 -13.07 -15.23
CA TYR A 4 5.81 -12.69 -13.94
C TYR A 4 6.60 -13.87 -13.35
N ARG A 5 7.84 -13.61 -12.92
CA ARG A 5 8.65 -14.60 -12.21
C ARG A 5 8.50 -14.38 -10.71
N PRO A 6 8.01 -15.38 -9.95
CA PRO A 6 7.86 -15.26 -8.51
C PRO A 6 9.15 -14.80 -7.83
N ARG A 7 9.00 -13.86 -6.90
CA ARG A 7 10.08 -13.30 -6.08
C ARG A 7 9.99 -13.89 -4.68
N ILE A 8 11.11 -13.91 -3.97
CA ILE A 8 11.19 -14.41 -2.59
C ILE A 8 10.19 -13.65 -1.69
N VAL A 9 10.09 -12.33 -1.88
CA VAL A 9 9.19 -11.44 -1.13
C VAL A 9 7.70 -11.71 -1.36
N ASP A 10 7.32 -12.49 -2.38
CA ASP A 10 5.90 -12.77 -2.64
C ASP A 10 5.30 -13.71 -1.60
N GLY A 11 6.13 -14.58 -1.00
CA GLY A 11 5.73 -15.44 0.11
C GLY A 11 5.53 -14.62 1.38
N GLU A 12 6.55 -13.83 1.73
CA GLU A 12 6.51 -12.91 2.87
C GLU A 12 5.31 -11.96 2.79
N LEU A 13 5.03 -11.38 1.62
CA LEU A 13 3.88 -10.51 1.44
C LEU A 13 2.54 -11.21 1.70
N ARG A 14 2.41 -12.48 1.29
CA ARG A 14 1.20 -13.27 1.55
C ARG A 14 1.02 -13.54 3.03
N ASP A 15 2.08 -13.95 3.72
CA ASP A 15 2.04 -14.21 5.16
C ASP A 15 1.64 -12.95 5.94
N GLN A 16 2.13 -11.79 5.49
CA GLN A 16 1.83 -10.51 6.11
C GLN A 16 0.40 -10.05 5.85
N LEU A 17 -0.17 -10.31 4.66
CA LEU A 17 -1.58 -10.05 4.38
C LEU A 17 -2.53 -10.93 5.21
N VAL A 18 -2.07 -12.10 5.67
CA VAL A 18 -2.85 -12.95 6.59
C VAL A 18 -2.77 -12.43 8.03
N ALA A 19 -1.65 -11.80 8.41
CA ALA A 19 -1.40 -11.35 9.77
C ALA A 19 -1.80 -9.90 10.06
N ALA A 20 -1.83 -9.03 9.04
CA ALA A 20 -2.06 -7.60 9.19
C ALA A 20 -3.21 -7.10 8.31
N ASP A 21 -3.91 -6.08 8.78
CA ASP A 21 -5.03 -5.47 8.05
C ASP A 21 -4.57 -4.68 6.82
N ALA A 22 -3.38 -4.10 6.88
CA ALA A 22 -2.74 -3.44 5.75
C ALA A 22 -1.23 -3.67 5.75
N VAL A 23 -0.64 -3.74 4.55
CA VAL A 23 0.81 -3.90 4.38
C VAL A 23 1.38 -2.76 3.55
N VAL A 24 2.44 -2.12 4.04
CA VAL A 24 3.16 -1.06 3.32
C VAL A 24 4.47 -1.61 2.77
N ILE A 25 4.67 -1.45 1.46
CA ILE A 25 5.84 -1.89 0.73
C ILE A 25 6.61 -0.65 0.29
N GLU A 26 7.68 -0.35 1.00
CA GLU A 26 8.57 0.76 0.71
C GLU A 26 9.87 0.29 0.05
N GLY A 27 10.46 1.15 -0.78
CA GLY A 27 11.78 0.91 -1.34
C GLY A 27 12.14 1.92 -2.43
N PRO A 28 13.34 1.80 -3.02
CA PRO A 28 13.78 2.65 -4.12
C PRO A 28 12.80 2.63 -5.30
N LYS A 29 12.82 3.68 -6.12
CA LYS A 29 12.08 3.66 -7.39
C LYS A 29 12.61 2.52 -8.27
N VAL A 30 11.73 1.94 -9.09
CA VAL A 30 12.08 0.90 -10.08
C VAL A 30 12.56 -0.44 -9.49
N CYS A 31 12.35 -0.72 -8.18
CA CYS A 31 12.63 -2.06 -7.61
C CYS A 31 11.47 -3.08 -7.78
N GLY A 32 10.37 -2.67 -8.41
CA GLY A 32 9.24 -3.55 -8.73
C GLY A 32 8.26 -3.82 -7.58
N LYS A 33 8.12 -2.89 -6.63
CA LYS A 33 7.15 -2.96 -5.52
C LYS A 33 5.73 -3.07 -6.05
N THR A 34 5.33 -2.16 -6.94
CA THR A 34 4.02 -2.17 -7.59
C THR A 34 3.77 -3.50 -8.30
N MET A 35 4.79 -4.05 -8.97
CA MET A 35 4.67 -5.35 -9.65
C MET A 35 4.42 -6.50 -8.67
N THR A 36 5.19 -6.56 -7.58
CA THR A 36 5.03 -7.55 -6.49
C THR A 36 3.66 -7.41 -5.82
N ALA A 37 3.27 -6.19 -5.42
CA ALA A 37 2.00 -5.92 -4.77
C ALA A 37 0.81 -6.28 -5.68
N SER A 38 0.91 -5.97 -6.98
CA SER A 38 -0.12 -6.29 -7.96
C SER A 38 -0.38 -7.79 -8.13
N GLN A 39 0.57 -8.67 -7.77
CA GLN A 39 0.33 -10.11 -7.83
C GLN A 39 -0.63 -10.60 -6.74
N GLN A 40 -0.74 -9.87 -5.63
CA GLN A 40 -1.59 -10.24 -4.49
C GLN A 40 -2.85 -9.36 -4.37
N ALA A 41 -2.93 -8.30 -5.17
CA ALA A 41 -4.04 -7.35 -5.14
C ALA A 41 -5.22 -7.83 -6.00
N ALA A 42 -6.43 -7.70 -5.48
CA ALA A 42 -7.68 -7.94 -6.22
C ALA A 42 -8.18 -6.67 -6.94
N SER A 43 -7.76 -5.50 -6.48
CA SER A 43 -8.01 -4.21 -7.13
C SER A 43 -6.79 -3.30 -6.98
N LYS A 44 -6.68 -2.26 -7.82
CA LYS A 44 -5.56 -1.31 -7.75
C LYS A 44 -5.99 0.10 -8.12
N VAL A 45 -5.37 1.07 -7.45
CA VAL A 45 -5.46 2.51 -7.70
C VAL A 45 -4.05 3.05 -7.76
N LEU A 46 -3.72 3.75 -8.85
CA LEU A 46 -2.38 4.30 -9.10
C LEU A 46 -2.45 5.82 -8.92
N LEU A 47 -2.13 6.31 -7.73
CA LEU A 47 -2.46 7.70 -7.34
C LEU A 47 -1.62 8.75 -8.07
N ASP A 48 -0.42 8.39 -8.49
CA ASP A 48 0.47 9.27 -9.26
C ASP A 48 -0.11 9.62 -10.64
N ILE A 49 -0.85 8.69 -11.27
CA ILE A 49 -1.42 8.87 -12.61
C ILE A 49 -2.95 9.06 -12.63
N ASP A 50 -3.67 8.51 -11.65
CA ASP A 50 -5.14 8.57 -11.59
C ASP A 50 -5.60 9.86 -10.89
N VAL A 51 -5.71 10.92 -11.69
CA VAL A 51 -6.22 12.22 -11.22
C VAL A 51 -7.65 12.11 -10.71
N GLY A 52 -8.47 11.24 -11.31
CA GLY A 52 -9.86 11.03 -10.89
C GLY A 52 -9.95 10.40 -9.51
N ALA A 53 -9.13 9.39 -9.24
CA ALA A 53 -9.02 8.80 -7.91
C ALA A 53 -8.53 9.80 -6.87
N ARG A 54 -7.54 10.64 -7.19
CA ARG A 54 -7.09 11.70 -6.27
C ARG A 54 -8.17 12.73 -5.97
N GLN A 55 -8.92 13.16 -6.98
CA GLN A 55 -10.07 14.03 -6.78
C GLN A 55 -11.16 13.37 -5.93
N ALA A 56 -11.43 12.08 -6.17
CA ALA A 56 -12.39 11.31 -5.39
C ALA A 56 -11.97 11.20 -3.92
N LEU A 57 -10.68 10.97 -3.62
CA LEU A 57 -10.17 10.96 -2.24
C LEU A 57 -10.45 12.27 -1.49
N ALA A 58 -10.39 13.42 -2.18
CA ALA A 58 -10.68 14.71 -1.57
C ALA A 58 -12.17 14.95 -1.29
N VAL A 59 -13.06 14.30 -2.05
CA VAL A 59 -14.52 14.44 -1.90
C VAL A 59 -15.09 13.38 -0.95
N ASP A 60 -14.83 12.11 -1.26
CA ASP A 60 -15.26 10.96 -0.49
C ASP A 60 -14.26 9.80 -0.65
N PRO A 61 -13.38 9.57 0.34
CA PRO A 61 -12.41 8.48 0.32
C PRO A 61 -13.01 7.09 0.12
N ALA A 62 -14.28 6.86 0.52
CA ALA A 62 -14.92 5.57 0.37
C ALA A 62 -15.04 5.15 -1.11
N LEU A 63 -15.11 6.11 -2.04
CA LEU A 63 -15.15 5.84 -3.48
C LEU A 63 -13.88 5.15 -3.98
N VAL A 64 -12.73 5.45 -3.37
CA VAL A 64 -11.44 4.86 -3.74
C VAL A 64 -11.16 3.60 -2.92
N LEU A 65 -11.59 3.58 -1.65
CA LEU A 65 -11.32 2.49 -0.72
C LEU A 65 -12.30 1.32 -0.82
N SER A 66 -13.39 1.40 -1.58
CA SER A 66 -14.43 0.36 -1.69
C SER A 66 -14.14 -0.77 -2.70
N GLY A 67 -12.96 -0.76 -3.34
CA GLY A 67 -12.55 -1.82 -4.27
C GLY A 67 -12.36 -3.21 -3.64
N ALA A 68 -12.21 -4.22 -4.50
CA ALA A 68 -11.97 -5.61 -4.07
C ALA A 68 -10.68 -5.75 -3.22
N ARG A 69 -10.71 -6.65 -2.23
CA ARG A 69 -9.63 -6.87 -1.25
C ARG A 69 -8.74 -8.07 -1.62
N PRO A 70 -7.42 -8.00 -1.42
CA PRO A 70 -6.65 -6.83 -0.98
C PRO A 70 -6.62 -5.72 -2.05
N GLY A 71 -6.82 -4.47 -1.65
CA GLY A 71 -6.76 -3.31 -2.55
C GLY A 71 -5.38 -2.66 -2.56
N LEU A 72 -4.76 -2.52 -3.74
CA LEU A 72 -3.49 -1.82 -3.92
C LEU A 72 -3.69 -0.31 -4.10
N LEU A 73 -3.04 0.48 -3.25
CA LEU A 73 -2.95 1.93 -3.31
C LEU A 73 -1.49 2.31 -3.61
N ASP A 74 -1.18 2.56 -4.88
CA ASP A 74 0.19 2.85 -5.32
C ASP A 74 0.54 4.33 -5.19
N GLU A 75 1.79 4.58 -4.82
CA GLU A 75 2.37 5.90 -4.56
C GLU A 75 1.53 6.70 -3.54
N TRP A 76 1.15 6.07 -2.42
CA TRP A 76 0.27 6.64 -1.40
C TRP A 76 0.74 7.99 -0.86
N GLN A 77 2.06 8.24 -0.84
CA GLN A 77 2.62 9.51 -0.35
C GLN A 77 2.25 10.73 -1.22
N VAL A 78 1.69 10.52 -2.43
CA VAL A 78 1.13 11.61 -3.25
C VAL A 78 -0.06 12.28 -2.54
N GLU A 79 -0.80 11.51 -1.74
CA GLU A 79 -1.93 11.99 -0.94
C GLU A 79 -1.73 11.60 0.53
N PRO A 80 -0.97 12.36 1.34
CA PRO A 80 -0.63 11.98 2.72
C PRO A 80 -1.85 11.72 3.62
N GLY A 81 -2.99 12.37 3.32
CA GLY A 81 -4.25 12.15 4.03
C GLY A 81 -4.82 10.73 3.87
N LEU A 82 -4.43 10.01 2.81
CA LEU A 82 -4.86 8.64 2.53
C LEU A 82 -4.51 7.69 3.67
N TRP A 83 -3.35 7.88 4.31
CA TRP A 83 -2.91 7.07 5.45
C TRP A 83 -3.99 6.98 6.52
N ASN A 84 -4.49 8.14 6.98
CA ASN A 84 -5.50 8.22 8.02
C ASN A 84 -6.83 7.59 7.58
N GLN A 85 -7.18 7.67 6.29
CA GLN A 85 -8.40 7.07 5.76
C GLN A 85 -8.29 5.54 5.73
N VAL A 86 -7.13 5.01 5.34
CA VAL A 86 -6.85 3.58 5.37
C VAL A 86 -6.87 3.07 6.80
N SER A 87 -6.20 3.75 7.75
CA SER A 87 -6.23 3.40 9.17
C SER A 87 -7.67 3.26 9.68
N ARG A 88 -8.52 4.26 9.44
CA ARG A 88 -9.93 4.19 9.85
C ARG A 88 -10.70 3.07 9.16
N ALA A 89 -10.40 2.80 7.89
CA ALA A 89 -11.08 1.76 7.13
C ALA A 89 -10.71 0.35 7.63
N VAL A 90 -9.46 0.12 8.03
CA VAL A 90 -9.04 -1.16 8.63
C VAL A 90 -9.61 -1.32 10.03
N ASP A 91 -9.54 -0.28 10.87
CA ASP A 91 -10.10 -0.27 12.23
C ASP A 91 -11.61 -0.60 12.22
N ALA A 92 -12.33 -0.09 11.22
CA ALA A 92 -13.77 -0.34 11.09
C ALA A 92 -14.12 -1.73 10.54
N ALA A 93 -13.22 -2.37 9.79
CA ALA A 93 -13.45 -3.67 9.16
C ALA A 93 -13.10 -4.85 10.08
N ASP A 94 -12.13 -4.66 10.98
CA ASP A 94 -11.60 -5.67 11.92
C ASP A 94 -11.24 -6.99 11.21
N GLN A 95 -10.58 -6.87 10.05
CA GLN A 95 -10.25 -7.98 9.16
C GLN A 95 -8.87 -7.79 8.55
N ALA A 96 -8.07 -8.86 8.54
CA ALA A 96 -6.77 -8.89 7.90
C ALA A 96 -6.85 -8.71 6.37
N GLY A 97 -5.74 -8.31 5.75
CA GLY A 97 -5.54 -8.37 4.29
C GLY A 97 -6.36 -7.37 3.48
N GLN A 98 -6.74 -6.23 4.06
CA GLN A 98 -7.56 -5.24 3.37
C GLN A 98 -6.77 -4.45 2.33
N PHE A 99 -5.57 -3.97 2.67
CA PHE A 99 -4.85 -3.02 1.82
C PHE A 99 -3.38 -3.36 1.62
N LEU A 100 -2.90 -3.01 0.41
CA LEU A 100 -1.50 -2.95 0.04
C LEU A 100 -1.19 -1.50 -0.30
N LEU A 101 -0.18 -0.92 0.33
CA LEU A 101 0.29 0.42 0.02
C LEU A 101 1.71 0.32 -0.52
N THR A 102 1.97 0.93 -1.66
CA THR A 102 3.33 1.02 -2.21
C THR A 102 3.80 2.46 -2.20
N GLY A 103 5.05 2.68 -1.80
CA GLY A 103 5.60 4.02 -1.69
C GLY A 103 7.12 4.06 -1.89
N SER A 104 7.62 5.23 -2.29
CA SER A 104 9.05 5.46 -2.45
C SER A 104 9.69 5.82 -1.12
N SER A 105 10.80 5.17 -0.76
CA SER A 105 11.59 5.51 0.44
C SER A 105 12.53 6.71 0.26
N VAL A 106 12.49 7.38 -0.90
CA VAL A 106 13.27 8.62 -1.08
C VAL A 106 12.76 9.62 -0.04
N PRO A 107 13.62 10.12 0.88
CA PRO A 107 13.17 11.02 1.92
C PRO A 107 12.54 12.25 1.25
N ALA A 108 11.25 12.48 1.47
CA ALA A 108 10.81 13.85 1.61
C ALA A 108 11.46 14.33 2.91
N ASP A 109 12.22 15.42 2.85
CA ASP A 109 12.86 15.99 4.04
C ASP A 109 11.87 16.11 5.20
N ASP A 110 12.40 15.83 6.40
CA ASP A 110 11.82 16.02 7.74
C ASP A 110 10.61 15.16 8.17
N ALA A 111 10.90 14.04 8.85
CA ALA A 111 10.92 14.01 10.32
C ALA A 111 11.00 12.56 10.86
N GLY A 112 12.18 12.19 11.38
CA GLY A 112 12.27 11.29 12.54
C GLY A 112 11.91 9.80 12.39
N ARG A 113 12.36 9.07 11.35
CA ARG A 113 12.15 7.61 11.29
C ARG A 113 13.41 6.80 10.95
N HIS A 114 13.99 6.18 11.99
CA HIS A 114 15.12 5.24 11.98
C HIS A 114 15.11 4.28 10.78
N THR A 115 16.10 4.40 9.91
CA THR A 115 16.28 3.59 8.69
C THR A 115 17.06 2.30 8.99
N ALA A 116 16.54 1.17 8.51
CA ALA A 116 17.30 -0.05 8.30
C ALA A 116 17.10 -0.50 6.84
N PRO A 117 18.12 -1.09 6.18
CA PRO A 117 18.07 -1.44 4.77
C PRO A 117 17.34 -2.77 4.57
N VAL A 118 16.53 -2.85 3.49
CA VAL A 118 15.67 -3.99 3.11
C VAL A 118 14.69 -4.40 4.23
N GLY A 119 13.61 -3.62 4.38
CA GLY A 119 12.49 -4.01 5.22
C GLY A 119 11.20 -3.49 4.61
N ALA A 120 10.27 -4.39 4.28
CA ALA A 120 8.86 -4.01 4.29
C ALA A 120 8.59 -3.45 5.70
N ARG A 121 8.21 -2.17 5.76
CA ARG A 121 7.90 -1.52 7.02
C ARG A 121 6.45 -1.84 7.34
N PHE A 122 6.28 -2.83 8.20
CA PHE A 122 4.98 -3.22 8.74
C PHE A 122 4.58 -2.21 9.81
N TYR A 123 3.64 -1.35 9.48
CA TYR A 123 2.88 -0.64 10.49
C TYR A 123 1.71 -1.56 10.82
N GLU A 124 1.78 -2.21 11.98
CA GLU A 124 0.60 -2.74 12.67
C GLU A 124 -0.21 -1.49 13.03
N CYS A 125 -1.13 -1.10 12.15
CA CYS A 125 -2.02 0.02 12.41
C CYS A 125 -3.08 -0.52 13.38
N ALA A 126 -3.05 -0.01 14.62
CA ALA A 126 -3.95 -0.32 15.73
C ALA A 126 -3.77 -1.67 16.44
N ARG A 127 -3.02 -1.63 17.55
CA ARG A 127 -3.50 -2.19 18.82
C ARG A 127 -3.60 -1.07 19.85
#